data_AF-A0A2V2L8M3-F1
#
_entry.id   AF-A0A2V2L8M3-F1
#
_cell.length_a   1.000
_cell.length_b   1.000
_cell.length_c   1.000
_cell.angle_alpha   90.00
_cell.angle_beta   90.00
_cell.angle_gamma   90.00
#
_symmetry.space_group_name_H-M   'P 1'
#
loop_
_entity.id
_entity.type
_entity.pdbx_description
1 polymer ?
#
loop_
_entity_poly.entity_id
_entity_poly.type
_entity_poly.pdbx_seq_one_letter_code
_entity_poly.pdbx_strand_id
1 'polypeptide(L)'
;MQGVSDHTEDRRKTAQKRGMTWTTPPSAGPRLRTLRERVLQAIVFELTGIALFAPVYAVVTGRGTAEGAWLLAALTLVCLAATPLHNAVYDRIALARTGRTACQRGPRARVCHAISLEVTLAVVELPVMMGLGGHTLAETLMLNVGLTVLFVGWTALFYFVWDKLRPVGAPPRTRQRRATQARKLTPPQRMVVPSG
;
A
#
# COMPACT_ATOMS: atom_id res chain seq x y z
N MET A 1 -29.61 55.55 29.78
CA MET A 1 -28.21 55.06 29.78
C MET A 1 -28.04 54.14 28.58
N GLN A 2 -27.58 54.68 27.47
CA GLN A 2 -27.37 54.00 26.18
C GLN A 2 -25.87 53.92 25.89
N GLY A 3 -25.45 52.84 25.23
CA GLY A 3 -24.29 52.89 24.33
C GLY A 3 -23.02 52.19 24.79
N VAL A 4 -23.02 50.85 24.88
CA VAL A 4 -21.78 50.05 24.84
C VAL A 4 -22.04 48.80 23.97
N SER A 5 -22.21 48.99 22.66
CA SER A 5 -22.42 47.85 21.75
C SER A 5 -22.01 48.13 20.29
N ASP A 6 -20.90 48.84 20.03
CA ASP A 6 -20.60 49.24 18.64
C ASP A 6 -19.15 49.01 18.14
N HIS A 7 -18.15 48.81 19.00
CA HIS A 7 -16.76 48.70 18.51
C HIS A 7 -16.34 47.32 17.97
N THR A 8 -17.04 46.25 18.32
CA THR A 8 -16.74 44.89 17.81
C THR A 8 -17.31 44.63 16.43
N GLU A 9 -18.42 45.29 16.10
CA GLU A 9 -19.09 45.11 14.82
C GLU A 9 -18.37 45.88 13.71
N ASP A 10 -17.83 47.05 14.04
CA ASP A 10 -17.06 47.87 13.10
C ASP A 10 -15.74 47.19 12.69
N ARG A 11 -15.08 46.46 13.61
CA ARG A 11 -13.88 45.66 13.27
C ARG A 11 -14.18 44.48 12.35
N ARG A 12 -15.32 43.82 12.51
CA ARG A 12 -15.77 42.75 11.60
C ARG A 12 -16.09 43.30 10.21
N LYS A 13 -16.80 44.43 10.14
CA LYS A 13 -17.13 45.12 8.89
C LYS A 13 -15.88 45.65 8.19
N THR A 14 -14.88 46.13 8.93
CA THR A 14 -13.59 46.61 8.38
C THR A 14 -12.73 45.46 7.85
N ALA A 15 -12.73 44.29 8.51
CA ALA A 15 -12.04 43.10 8.02
C ALA A 15 -12.70 42.51 6.76
N GLN A 16 -14.03 42.57 6.68
CA GLN A 16 -14.80 42.14 5.51
C GLN A 16 -14.67 43.10 4.33
N LYS A 17 -14.57 44.43 4.57
CA LYS A 17 -14.31 45.46 3.53
C LYS A 17 -12.93 45.36 2.89
N ARG A 18 -11.94 44.74 3.56
CA ARG A 18 -10.56 44.63 3.06
C ARG A 18 -10.33 43.49 2.06
N GLY A 19 -11.37 42.79 1.62
CA GLY A 19 -11.24 41.72 0.61
C GLY A 19 -10.24 40.63 1.03
N MET A 20 -9.97 40.50 2.33
CA MET A 20 -8.94 39.62 2.85
C MET A 20 -9.57 38.24 3.02
N THR A 21 -9.85 37.58 1.88
CA THR A 21 -10.22 36.18 1.87
C THR A 21 -9.01 35.40 2.34
N TRP A 22 -9.12 34.77 3.52
CA TRP A 22 -8.15 33.78 3.96
C TRP A 22 -8.25 32.57 3.00
N THR A 23 -7.65 32.68 1.83
CA THR A 23 -7.42 31.51 0.97
C THR A 23 -6.39 30.67 1.71
N THR A 24 -6.90 29.70 2.48
CA THR A 24 -6.05 28.66 3.05
C THR A 24 -5.33 28.03 1.85
N PRO A 25 -3.99 28.10 1.74
CA PRO A 25 -3.31 27.49 0.61
C PRO A 25 -3.71 26.01 0.62
N PRO A 26 -4.13 25.44 -0.54
CA PRO A 26 -4.64 24.09 -0.59
C PRO A 26 -3.63 23.18 0.11
N SER A 27 -4.06 22.51 1.18
CA SER A 27 -3.26 21.47 1.82
C SER A 27 -2.91 20.47 0.74
N ALA A 28 -1.62 20.33 0.40
CA ALA A 28 -1.18 19.33 -0.56
C ALA A 28 -1.72 17.98 -0.08
N GLY A 29 -2.73 17.45 -0.77
CA GLY A 29 -3.42 16.24 -0.38
C GLY A 29 -2.48 15.03 -0.37
N PRO A 30 -2.94 13.88 0.12
CA PRO A 30 -2.19 12.63 0.05
C PRO A 30 -1.71 12.38 -1.38
N ARG A 31 -0.39 12.24 -1.56
CA ARG A 31 0.20 11.94 -2.87
C ARG A 31 0.26 10.43 -3.06
N LEU A 32 -0.19 9.97 -4.22
CA LEU A 32 -0.05 8.58 -4.64
C LEU A 32 1.25 8.37 -5.42
N ARG A 33 1.76 7.13 -5.42
CA ARG A 33 2.87 6.74 -6.29
C ARG A 33 2.46 6.78 -7.76
N THR A 34 3.34 7.34 -8.59
CA THR A 34 3.17 7.36 -10.04
C THR A 34 3.24 5.95 -10.62
N LEU A 35 2.65 5.75 -11.81
CA LEU A 35 2.70 4.46 -12.50
C LEU A 35 4.15 4.03 -12.76
N ARG A 36 5.01 4.96 -13.19
CA ARG A 36 6.43 4.71 -13.43
C ARG A 36 7.14 4.15 -12.18
N GLU A 37 6.86 4.72 -11.02
CA GLU A 37 7.45 4.24 -9.76
C GLU A 37 6.95 2.83 -9.41
N ARG A 38 5.67 2.55 -9.65
CA ARG A 38 5.10 1.21 -9.41
C ARG A 38 5.71 0.16 -10.34
N VAL A 39 5.93 0.50 -11.62
CA VAL A 39 6.58 -0.40 -12.58
C VAL A 39 8.02 -0.67 -12.18
N LEU A 40 8.79 0.37 -11.84
CA LEU A 40 10.16 0.19 -11.34
C LEU A 40 10.19 -0.68 -10.08
N GLN A 41 9.28 -0.42 -9.15
CA GLN A 41 9.17 -1.18 -7.91
C GLN A 41 8.88 -2.66 -8.19
N ALA A 42 7.95 -2.97 -9.11
CA ALA A 42 7.65 -4.34 -9.52
C ALA A 42 8.86 -5.03 -10.17
N ILE A 43 9.54 -4.35 -11.11
CA ILE A 43 10.72 -4.93 -11.77
C ILE A 43 11.84 -5.22 -10.75
N VAL A 44 12.14 -4.27 -9.87
CA VAL A 44 13.19 -4.48 -8.86
C VAL A 44 12.78 -5.60 -7.91
N PHE A 45 11.52 -5.64 -7.48
CA PHE A 45 10.99 -6.69 -6.61
C PHE A 45 11.17 -8.09 -7.21
N GLU A 46 10.77 -8.27 -8.47
CA GLU A 46 10.87 -9.57 -9.16
C GLU A 46 12.34 -9.99 -9.34
N LEU A 47 13.20 -9.10 -9.84
CA LEU A 47 14.60 -9.43 -10.09
C LEU A 47 15.36 -9.75 -8.81
N THR A 48 15.13 -8.97 -7.75
CA THR A 48 15.78 -9.22 -6.46
C THR A 48 15.22 -10.44 -5.75
N GLY A 49 13.92 -10.72 -5.89
CA GLY A 49 13.30 -11.95 -5.41
C GLY A 49 13.89 -13.19 -6.08
N ILE A 50 14.00 -13.22 -7.41
CA ILE A 50 14.62 -14.33 -8.14
C ILE A 50 16.09 -14.49 -7.74
N ALA A 51 16.85 -13.39 -7.69
CA ALA A 51 18.26 -13.43 -7.29
C ALA A 51 18.47 -13.97 -5.87
N LEU A 52 17.53 -13.70 -4.96
CA LEU A 52 17.57 -14.18 -3.58
C LEU A 52 17.12 -15.64 -3.45
N PHE A 53 16.04 -16.02 -4.14
CA PHE A 53 15.37 -17.30 -3.92
C PHE A 53 15.87 -18.42 -4.83
N ALA A 54 16.43 -18.12 -6.00
CA ALA A 54 17.00 -19.16 -6.86
C ALA A 54 18.18 -19.91 -6.18
N PRO A 55 19.12 -19.25 -5.46
CA PRO A 55 20.14 -19.94 -4.69
C PRO A 55 19.57 -20.76 -3.53
N VAL A 56 18.56 -20.24 -2.83
CA VAL A 56 17.89 -20.97 -1.74
C VAL A 56 17.24 -22.23 -2.27
N TYR A 57 16.50 -22.12 -3.37
CA TYR A 57 15.91 -23.26 -4.07
C TYR A 57 16.99 -24.29 -4.47
N ALA A 58 18.11 -23.85 -5.05
CA ALA A 58 19.21 -24.73 -5.45
C ALA A 58 19.77 -25.53 -4.27
N VAL A 59 19.99 -24.87 -3.13
CA VAL A 59 20.49 -25.52 -1.90
C VAL A 59 19.46 -26.52 -1.35
N VAL A 60 18.17 -26.17 -1.33
CA VAL A 60 17.11 -27.03 -0.78
C VAL A 60 16.86 -28.25 -1.65
N THR A 61 16.91 -28.09 -2.97
CA THR A 61 16.54 -29.14 -3.93
C THR A 61 17.74 -29.89 -4.51
N GLY A 62 18.97 -29.43 -4.25
CA GLY A 62 20.18 -29.97 -4.87
C GLY A 62 20.31 -29.68 -6.37
N ARG A 63 19.44 -28.82 -6.93
CA ARG A 63 19.40 -28.47 -8.36
C ARG A 63 20.22 -27.23 -8.70
N GLY A 64 20.38 -26.95 -9.99
CA GLY A 64 21.11 -25.77 -10.46
C GLY A 64 20.39 -24.45 -10.15
N THR A 65 21.14 -23.40 -9.82
CA THR A 65 20.57 -22.05 -9.58
C THR A 65 19.85 -21.49 -10.81
N ALA A 66 20.37 -21.76 -12.02
CA ALA A 66 19.72 -21.33 -13.26
C ALA A 66 18.36 -22.01 -13.45
N GLU A 67 18.24 -23.30 -13.14
CA GLU A 67 16.96 -24.02 -13.17
C GLU A 67 15.97 -23.44 -12.17
N GLY A 68 16.43 -23.14 -10.95
CA GLY A 68 15.62 -22.46 -9.94
C GLY A 68 15.14 -21.10 -10.39
N ALA A 69 16.00 -20.30 -11.03
CA ALA A 69 15.63 -18.99 -11.55
C ALA A 69 14.56 -19.10 -12.65
N TRP A 70 14.71 -20.04 -13.58
CA TRP A 70 13.70 -20.29 -14.62
C TRP A 70 12.38 -20.76 -14.06
N LEU A 71 12.40 -21.68 -13.09
CA LEU A 71 11.20 -22.16 -12.42
C LEU A 71 10.50 -21.02 -11.68
N LEU A 72 11.21 -20.23 -10.89
CA LEU A 72 10.64 -19.09 -10.16
C LEU A 72 10.04 -18.06 -11.12
N ALA A 73 10.71 -17.74 -12.23
CA ALA A 73 10.17 -16.85 -13.25
C ALA A 73 8.90 -17.40 -13.90
N ALA A 74 8.84 -18.71 -14.17
CA ALA A 74 7.63 -19.34 -14.69
C ALA A 74 6.47 -19.28 -13.67
N LEU A 75 6.76 -19.53 -12.39
CA LEU A 75 5.76 -19.45 -11.32
C LEU A 75 5.23 -18.02 -11.13
N THR A 76 6.09 -17.00 -11.18
CA THR A 76 5.61 -15.60 -11.07
C THR A 76 4.73 -15.20 -12.25
N LEU A 77 5.05 -15.64 -13.47
CA LEU A 77 4.19 -15.42 -14.65
C LEU A 77 2.83 -16.11 -14.51
N VAL A 78 2.82 -17.36 -14.03
CA VAL A 78 1.59 -18.11 -13.77
C VAL A 78 0.76 -17.39 -12.71
N CYS A 79 1.35 -16.97 -11.60
CA CYS A 79 0.67 -16.24 -10.54
C CYS A 79 0.11 -14.90 -11.02
N LEU A 80 0.88 -14.15 -11.82
CA LEU A 80 0.47 -12.88 -12.45
C LEU A 80 -0.74 -13.05 -13.38
N ALA A 81 -0.86 -14.19 -14.06
CA ALA A 81 -2.00 -14.50 -14.92
C ALA A 81 -3.20 -15.06 -14.14
N ALA A 82 -2.96 -16.03 -13.25
CA ALA A 82 -4.00 -16.77 -12.55
C ALA A 82 -4.73 -15.91 -11.50
N THR A 83 -4.01 -15.03 -10.78
CA THR A 83 -4.59 -14.20 -9.72
C THR A 83 -5.70 -13.25 -10.22
N PRO A 84 -5.46 -12.36 -11.21
CA PRO A 84 -6.52 -11.48 -11.70
C PRO A 84 -7.66 -12.24 -12.38
N LEU A 85 -7.36 -13.38 -13.02
CA LEU A 85 -8.38 -14.25 -13.61
C LEU A 85 -9.30 -14.83 -12.53
N HIS A 86 -8.73 -15.42 -11.48
CA HIS A 86 -9.48 -15.93 -10.33
C HIS A 86 -10.33 -14.83 -9.70
N ASN A 87 -9.75 -13.66 -9.48
CA ASN A 87 -10.46 -12.51 -8.91
C ASN A 87 -11.67 -12.12 -9.76
N ALA A 88 -11.51 -12.02 -11.08
CA ALA A 88 -12.60 -11.69 -11.99
C ALA A 88 -13.72 -12.76 -12.00
N VAL A 89 -13.34 -14.05 -12.00
CA VAL A 89 -14.29 -15.17 -11.96
C VAL A 89 -15.06 -15.17 -10.64
N TYR A 90 -14.36 -15.09 -9.51
CA TYR A 90 -14.97 -15.06 -8.18
C TYR A 90 -15.90 -13.85 -8.02
N ASP A 91 -15.50 -12.67 -8.49
CA ASP A 91 -16.30 -11.46 -8.45
C ASP A 91 -17.61 -11.61 -9.24
N ARG A 92 -17.56 -12.19 -10.45
CA ARG A 92 -18.77 -12.45 -11.25
C ARG A 92 -19.70 -13.45 -10.59
N ILE A 93 -19.16 -14.55 -10.04
CA ILE A 93 -19.97 -15.56 -9.34
C ILE A 93 -20.61 -14.97 -8.08
N ALA A 94 -19.85 -14.23 -7.29
CA ALA A 94 -20.34 -13.60 -6.07
C ALA A 94 -21.43 -12.57 -6.37
N LEU A 95 -21.25 -11.76 -7.41
CA LEU A 95 -22.25 -10.79 -7.87
C LEU A 95 -23.53 -11.50 -8.31
N ALA A 96 -23.43 -12.54 -9.13
CA ALA A 96 -24.58 -13.31 -9.61
C ALA A 96 -25.36 -13.99 -8.48
N ARG A 97 -24.67 -14.47 -7.43
CA ARG A 97 -25.30 -15.19 -6.31
C ARG A 97 -25.84 -14.31 -5.20
N THR A 98 -25.25 -13.14 -4.97
CA THR A 98 -25.54 -12.33 -3.78
C THR A 98 -25.97 -10.90 -4.09
N GLY A 99 -25.79 -10.43 -5.34
CA GLY A 99 -25.99 -9.04 -5.72
C GLY A 99 -24.97 -8.07 -5.14
N ARG A 100 -23.99 -8.54 -4.37
CA ARG A 100 -22.98 -7.71 -3.69
C ARG A 100 -21.72 -7.59 -4.52
N THR A 101 -21.19 -6.38 -4.56
CA THR A 101 -19.89 -6.09 -5.18
C THR A 101 -18.74 -6.49 -4.26
N ALA A 102 -17.51 -6.56 -4.79
CA ALA A 102 -16.32 -6.97 -4.04
C ALA A 102 -16.07 -6.13 -2.77
N CYS A 103 -16.40 -4.82 -2.80
CA CYS A 103 -16.25 -3.93 -1.65
C CYS A 103 -17.25 -4.21 -0.52
N GLN A 104 -18.41 -4.80 -0.83
CA GLN A 104 -19.47 -5.11 0.14
C GLN A 104 -19.31 -6.51 0.79
N ARG A 105 -18.17 -7.18 0.57
CA ARG A 105 -17.90 -8.52 1.13
C ARG A 105 -17.71 -8.47 2.65
N GLY A 106 -18.53 -9.25 3.34
CA GLY A 106 -18.34 -9.56 4.76
C GLY A 106 -17.09 -10.43 5.01
N PRO A 107 -16.63 -10.53 6.27
CA PRO A 107 -15.37 -11.19 6.63
C PRO A 107 -15.30 -12.66 6.20
N ARG A 108 -16.38 -13.44 6.35
CA ARG A 108 -16.44 -14.85 5.92
C ARG A 108 -16.19 -14.99 4.41
N ALA A 109 -16.81 -14.15 3.60
CA ALA A 109 -16.64 -14.17 2.14
C ALA A 109 -15.22 -13.80 1.71
N ARG A 110 -14.51 -12.98 2.52
CA ARG A 110 -13.09 -12.64 2.29
C ARG A 110 -12.18 -13.82 2.60
N VAL A 111 -12.46 -14.56 3.69
CA VAL A 111 -11.72 -15.78 4.03
C VAL A 111 -11.94 -16.86 2.95
N CYS A 112 -13.19 -17.10 2.54
CA CYS A 112 -13.46 -18.05 1.45
C CYS A 112 -12.78 -17.66 0.13
N HIS A 113 -12.78 -16.36 -0.19
CA HIS A 113 -12.08 -15.85 -1.37
C HIS A 113 -10.57 -16.12 -1.28
N ALA A 114 -9.94 -15.77 -0.16
CA ALA A 114 -8.51 -16.00 0.05
C ALA A 114 -8.15 -17.48 -0.04
N ILE A 115 -8.89 -18.37 0.64
CA ILE A 115 -8.68 -19.82 0.58
C ILE A 115 -8.84 -20.32 -0.86
N SER A 116 -9.89 -19.87 -1.57
CA SER A 116 -10.10 -20.29 -2.96
C SER A 116 -8.99 -19.81 -3.89
N LEU A 117 -8.40 -18.64 -3.65
CA LEU A 117 -7.28 -18.12 -4.44
C LEU A 117 -6.04 -18.99 -4.23
N GLU A 118 -5.70 -19.30 -2.98
CA GLU A 118 -4.56 -20.17 -2.65
C GLU A 118 -4.72 -21.57 -3.26
N VAL A 119 -5.93 -22.15 -3.20
CA VAL A 119 -6.22 -23.44 -3.84
C VAL A 119 -6.07 -23.35 -5.36
N THR A 120 -6.60 -22.30 -5.99
CA THR A 120 -6.43 -22.09 -7.44
C THR A 120 -4.96 -21.98 -7.82
N LEU A 121 -4.17 -21.20 -7.08
CA LEU A 121 -2.73 -21.05 -7.32
C LEU A 121 -2.02 -22.39 -7.17
N ALA A 122 -2.25 -23.13 -6.07
CA ALA A 122 -1.66 -24.45 -5.89
C ALA A 122 -2.00 -25.41 -7.04
N VAL A 123 -3.25 -25.46 -7.48
CA VAL A 123 -3.67 -26.34 -8.59
C VAL A 123 -2.94 -26.03 -9.90
N VAL A 124 -2.60 -24.76 -10.16
CA VAL A 124 -1.94 -24.34 -11.40
C VAL A 124 -0.40 -24.38 -11.28
N GLU A 125 0.15 -24.07 -10.11
CA GLU A 125 1.58 -24.02 -9.85
C GLU A 125 2.20 -25.40 -9.64
N LEU A 126 1.50 -26.33 -8.98
CA LEU A 126 2.04 -27.67 -8.73
C LEU A 126 2.37 -28.42 -10.04
N PRO A 127 1.52 -28.45 -11.08
CA PRO A 127 1.88 -29.04 -12.38
C PRO A 127 3.11 -28.40 -13.02
N VAL A 128 3.30 -27.09 -12.84
CA VAL A 128 4.49 -26.40 -13.37
C VAL A 128 5.74 -26.84 -12.63
N MET A 129 5.69 -26.92 -11.30
CA MET A 129 6.83 -27.42 -10.51
C MET A 129 7.13 -28.89 -10.79
N MET A 130 6.12 -29.72 -11.05
CA MET A 130 6.33 -31.13 -11.40
C MET A 130 6.89 -31.27 -12.82
N GLY A 131 6.30 -30.57 -13.79
CA GLY A 131 6.66 -30.68 -15.21
C GLY A 131 7.96 -29.97 -15.58
N LEU A 132 8.09 -28.68 -15.21
CA LEU A 132 9.29 -27.89 -15.49
C LEU A 132 10.39 -28.14 -14.45
N GLY A 133 9.99 -28.23 -13.18
CA GLY A 133 10.93 -28.49 -12.11
C GLY A 133 11.43 -29.93 -12.11
N GLY A 134 10.57 -30.92 -12.40
CA GLY A 134 10.89 -32.35 -12.24
C GLY A 134 10.73 -32.85 -10.80
N HIS A 135 9.93 -32.15 -9.99
CA HIS A 135 9.65 -32.51 -8.60
C HIS A 135 8.49 -33.51 -8.49
N THR A 136 8.50 -34.32 -7.43
CA THR A 136 7.36 -35.16 -7.02
C THR A 136 6.25 -34.30 -6.40
N LEU A 137 5.04 -34.84 -6.28
CA LEU A 137 3.93 -34.13 -5.65
C LEU A 137 4.22 -33.71 -4.19
N ALA A 138 4.90 -34.57 -3.43
CA ALA A 138 5.26 -34.25 -2.05
C ALA A 138 6.27 -33.08 -1.98
N GLU A 139 7.30 -33.12 -2.82
CA GLU A 139 8.28 -32.04 -2.93
C GLU A 139 7.64 -30.73 -3.38
N THR A 140 6.76 -30.75 -4.38
CA THR A 140 6.09 -29.53 -4.86
C THR A 140 5.16 -28.93 -3.83
N LEU A 141 4.45 -29.74 -3.04
CA LEU A 141 3.65 -29.25 -1.92
C LEU A 141 4.51 -28.58 -0.85
N MET A 142 5.64 -29.20 -0.47
CA MET A 142 6.57 -28.61 0.49
C MET A 142 7.20 -27.32 -0.04
N LEU A 143 7.63 -27.30 -1.30
CA LEU A 143 8.19 -26.13 -1.97
C LEU A 143 7.16 -25.01 -2.10
N ASN A 144 5.91 -25.32 -2.43
CA ASN A 144 4.85 -24.31 -2.54
C ASN A 144 4.64 -23.61 -1.19
N VAL A 145 4.44 -24.38 -0.12
CA VAL A 145 4.26 -23.80 1.23
C VAL A 145 5.49 -23.02 1.66
N GLY A 146 6.69 -23.57 1.46
CA GLY A 146 7.95 -22.92 1.82
C GLY A 146 8.17 -21.60 1.07
N LEU A 147 8.00 -21.62 -0.26
CA LEU A 147 8.11 -20.44 -1.11
C LEU A 147 7.05 -19.39 -0.74
N THR A 148 5.81 -19.80 -0.50
CA THR A 148 4.72 -18.89 -0.10
C THR A 148 5.09 -18.14 1.19
N VAL A 149 5.55 -18.85 2.21
CA VAL A 149 5.97 -18.23 3.49
C VAL A 149 7.17 -17.29 3.28
N LEU A 150 8.18 -17.73 2.53
CA LEU A 150 9.35 -16.91 2.23
C LEU A 150 8.98 -15.65 1.45
N PHE A 151 8.10 -15.77 0.45
CA PHE A 151 7.67 -14.67 -0.40
C PHE A 151 6.83 -13.66 0.37
N VAL A 152 5.96 -14.10 1.29
CA VAL A 152 5.21 -13.20 2.18
C VAL A 152 6.16 -12.37 3.04
N GLY A 153 7.16 -13.00 3.67
CA GLY A 153 8.17 -12.30 4.46
C GLY A 153 8.99 -11.32 3.63
N TRP A 154 9.45 -11.75 2.46
CA TRP A 154 10.19 -10.92 1.51
C TRP A 154 9.39 -9.73 1.01
N THR A 155 8.12 -9.94 0.65
CA THR A 155 7.19 -8.89 0.24
C THR A 155 7.12 -7.81 1.32
N ALA A 156 6.84 -8.20 2.56
CA ALA A 156 6.76 -7.24 3.67
C ALA A 156 8.07 -6.46 3.87
N LEU A 157 9.22 -7.16 3.85
CA LEU A 157 10.54 -6.54 3.99
C LEU A 157 10.86 -5.58 2.85
N PHE A 158 10.66 -6.01 1.61
CA PHE A 158 10.94 -5.21 0.41
C PHE A 158 10.12 -3.92 0.40
N TYR A 159 8.81 -4.01 0.60
CA TYR A 159 7.93 -2.83 0.60
C TYR A 159 8.30 -1.87 1.73
N PHE A 160 8.65 -2.37 2.91
CA PHE A 160 9.12 -1.55 4.02
C PHE A 160 10.44 -0.82 3.70
N VAL A 161 11.42 -1.52 3.12
CA VAL A 161 12.70 -0.92 2.74
C VAL A 161 12.51 0.10 1.61
N TRP A 162 11.72 -0.23 0.59
CA TRP A 162 11.42 0.67 -0.52
C TRP A 162 10.77 1.96 -0.04
N ASP A 163 9.79 1.88 0.87
CA ASP A 163 9.11 3.03 1.43
C ASP A 163 10.05 3.97 2.20
N LYS A 164 11.06 3.41 2.89
CA LYS A 164 12.09 4.20 3.57
C LYS A 164 13.06 4.88 2.59
N LEU A 165 13.46 4.18 1.53
CA LEU A 165 14.40 4.70 0.53
C LEU A 165 13.75 5.72 -0.41
N ARG A 166 12.45 5.58 -0.67
CA ARG A 166 11.65 6.39 -1.61
C ARG A 166 10.39 6.92 -0.93
N PRO A 167 10.53 7.85 0.03
CA PRO A 167 9.38 8.39 0.76
C PRO A 167 8.47 9.19 -0.18
N VAL A 168 7.17 8.87 -0.18
CA VAL A 168 6.16 9.60 -0.94
C VAL A 168 5.81 10.87 -0.17
N GLY A 169 6.65 11.90 -0.37
CA GLY A 169 6.37 13.28 -0.02
C GLY A 169 5.68 13.50 1.32
N ALA A 170 6.34 13.20 2.44
CA ALA A 170 5.97 13.80 3.71
C ALA A 170 6.12 15.34 3.61
N PRO A 171 5.25 16.16 4.24
CA PRO A 171 5.46 17.60 4.28
C PRO A 171 6.84 17.90 4.89
N PRO A 172 7.61 18.88 4.37
CA PRO A 172 8.93 19.18 4.89
C PRO A 172 8.86 19.41 6.40
N ARG A 173 9.63 18.65 7.19
CA ARG A 173 9.73 18.78 8.66
C ARG A 173 9.99 20.23 9.11
N THR A 174 10.62 21.02 8.25
CA THR A 174 10.91 22.45 8.41
C THR A 174 9.65 23.30 8.63
N ARG A 175 8.52 22.95 8.02
CA ARG A 175 7.26 23.71 8.15
C ARG A 175 6.57 23.46 9.49
N GLN A 176 6.66 22.22 9.98
CA GLN A 176 6.07 21.83 11.26
C GLN A 176 6.84 22.46 12.43
N ARG A 177 8.17 22.47 12.38
CA ARG A 177 9.03 23.13 13.39
C ARG A 177 8.79 24.65 13.46
N ARG A 178 8.68 25.32 12.30
CA ARG A 178 8.34 26.76 12.24
C ARG A 178 6.93 27.05 12.76
N ALA A 179 5.94 26.20 12.48
CA ALA A 179 4.58 26.38 12.99
C ALA A 179 4.51 26.20 14.53
N THR A 180 5.23 25.20 15.07
CA THR A 180 5.31 25.01 16.53
C THR A 180 6.10 26.13 17.21
N GLN A 181 7.15 26.64 16.58
CA GLN A 181 7.98 27.73 17.10
C GLN A 181 7.26 29.09 17.02
N ALA A 182 6.56 29.38 15.92
CA ALA A 182 5.71 30.56 15.80
C ALA A 182 4.57 30.56 16.84
N ARG A 183 3.94 29.41 17.08
CA ARG A 183 2.91 29.25 18.13
C ARG A 183 3.47 29.45 19.55
N LYS A 184 4.75 29.17 19.79
CA LYS A 184 5.41 29.45 21.08
C LYS A 184 5.86 30.90 21.24
N LEU A 185 6.05 31.63 20.14
CA LEU A 185 6.52 33.02 20.15
C LEU A 185 5.39 34.05 20.17
N THR A 186 4.14 33.66 19.95
CA THR A 186 2.98 34.53 20.15
C THR A 186 2.62 34.52 21.64
N PRO A 187 2.84 35.61 22.40
CA PRO A 187 2.36 35.68 23.78
C PRO A 187 0.83 35.65 23.76
N PRO A 188 0.16 35.06 24.77
CA PRO A 188 -1.26 35.28 24.94
C PRO A 188 -1.48 36.79 25.02
N GLN A 189 -2.18 37.35 24.04
CA GLN A 189 -2.67 38.73 24.11
C GLN A 189 -3.50 38.81 25.39
N ARG A 190 -2.91 39.30 26.48
CA ARG A 190 -3.67 39.68 27.67
C ARG A 190 -4.64 40.73 27.17
N MET A 191 -5.92 40.36 27.14
CA MET A 191 -7.00 41.33 27.05
C MET A 191 -6.79 42.32 28.20
N VAL A 192 -6.28 43.50 27.88
CA VAL A 192 -6.29 44.64 28.79
C VAL A 192 -7.75 45.04 28.88
N VAL A 193 -8.41 44.59 29.95
CA VAL A 193 -9.74 45.04 30.32
C VAL A 193 -9.58 46.49 30.78
N PRO A 194 -10.22 47.48 30.12
CA PRO A 194 -10.16 48.86 30.59
C PRO A 194 -10.85 48.91 31.95
N SER A 195 -10.11 49.29 32.98
CA SER A 195 -10.70 49.71 34.26
C SER A 195 -11.38 51.05 34.00
N GLY A 196 -12.67 51.14 34.37
CA GLY A 196 -13.49 52.33 34.15
C GLY A 196 -13.04 53.57 34.90
#